data_AF-A0A355RE80-F1
#
_entry.id   AF-A0A355RE80-F1
#
_cell.length_a   1.000
_cell.length_b   1.000
_cell.length_c   1.000
_cell.angle_alpha   90.00
_cell.angle_beta   90.00
_cell.angle_gamma   90.00
#
_symmetry.space_group_name_H-M   'P 1'
#
loop_
_entity.id
_entity.type
_entity.pdbx_description
1 polymer ?
#
loop_
_entity_poly.entity_id
_entity_poly.type
_entity_poly.pdbx_seq_one_letter_code
_entity_poly.pdbx_strand_id
1 'polypeptide(L)'
;MRLFVWSALMMLLTNPFVLAEKLVLGMSQDEVAITATFDGSNILVFGAIQRDAPIPETPIDVIVTISGPSEPLDVRRKAKRFGIWVNTDTV
;
A
#
# COMPACT_ATOMS: atom_id res chain seq x y z
N MET A 1 4.56 46.16 43.45
CA MET A 1 3.85 44.89 43.76
C MET A 1 2.57 44.72 42.95
N ARG A 2 1.58 45.64 43.03
CA ARG A 2 0.27 45.49 42.37
C ARG A 2 0.33 45.35 40.84
N LEU A 3 1.20 46.11 40.16
CA LEU A 3 1.40 46.02 38.71
C LEU A 3 1.96 44.66 38.23
N PHE A 4 2.78 43.99 39.06
CA PHE A 4 3.29 42.65 38.78
C PHE A 4 2.19 41.59 38.89
N VAL A 5 1.24 41.79 39.81
CA VAL A 5 0.08 40.90 39.97
C VAL A 5 -0.87 41.02 38.76
N TRP A 6 -1.11 42.24 38.28
CA TRP A 6 -1.95 42.46 37.10
C TRP A 6 -1.34 41.94 35.80
N SER A 7 -0.02 42.05 35.64
CA SER A 7 0.69 41.49 34.48
C SER A 7 0.71 39.95 34.52
N ALA A 8 0.93 39.35 35.69
CA ALA A 8 0.82 37.90 35.86
C ALA A 8 -0.61 37.39 35.58
N LEU A 9 -1.63 38.15 35.99
CA LEU A 9 -3.03 37.81 35.73
C LEU A 9 -3.39 37.90 34.25
N MET A 10 -2.92 38.93 33.54
CA MET A 10 -3.10 39.07 32.09
C MET A 10 -2.42 37.93 31.31
N MET A 11 -1.23 37.49 31.74
CA MET A 11 -0.54 36.35 31.13
C MET A 11 -1.28 35.01 31.31
N LEU A 12 -2.01 34.83 32.41
CA LEU A 12 -2.84 33.64 32.61
C LEU A 12 -4.08 33.62 31.70
N LEU A 13 -4.59 34.78 31.30
CA LEU A 13 -5.79 34.92 30.48
C LEU A 13 -5.54 34.74 28.97
N THR A 14 -4.29 34.80 28.52
CA THR A 14 -3.93 34.68 27.10
C THR A 14 -3.59 33.27 26.65
N ASN A 15 -3.96 32.22 27.39
CA ASN A 15 -3.69 30.85 26.94
C ASN A 15 -4.63 30.50 25.77
N PRO A 16 -4.16 30.46 24.51
CA PRO A 16 -4.99 29.97 23.44
C PRO A 16 -5.14 28.48 23.71
N PHE A 17 -6.33 28.05 24.13
CA PHE A 17 -6.72 26.66 23.98
C PHE A 17 -6.71 26.37 22.49
N VAL A 18 -5.54 26.01 21.96
CA VAL A 18 -5.41 25.38 20.67
C VAL A 18 -6.05 24.02 20.87
N LEU A 19 -7.34 23.92 20.53
CA LEU A 19 -7.97 22.64 20.27
C LEU A 19 -7.22 22.07 19.07
N ALA A 20 -6.18 21.30 19.37
CA ALA A 20 -5.54 20.48 18.37
C ALA A 20 -6.63 19.57 17.81
N GLU A 21 -7.03 19.83 16.56
CA GLU A 21 -7.87 18.90 15.83
C GLU A 21 -7.17 17.54 15.88
N LYS A 22 -7.82 16.57 16.53
CA LYS A 22 -7.39 15.20 16.47
C LYS A 22 -7.73 14.70 15.08
N LEU A 23 -6.80 14.92 14.15
CA LEU A 23 -6.84 14.33 12.82
C LEU A 23 -6.92 12.81 13.01
N VAL A 24 -8.12 12.26 12.86
CA VAL A 24 -8.29 10.83 12.64
C VAL A 24 -7.72 10.61 11.26
N LEU A 25 -6.42 10.30 11.21
CA LEU A 25 -5.82 9.64 10.07
C LEU A 25 -6.61 8.34 9.93
N GLY A 26 -7.65 8.37 9.10
CA GLY A 26 -8.16 7.18 8.48
C GLY A 26 -6.96 6.59 7.78
N MET A 27 -6.40 5.55 8.37
CA MET A 27 -5.47 4.67 7.69
C MET A 27 -6.32 4.07 6.57
N SER A 28 -6.38 4.76 5.43
CA SER A 28 -6.70 4.10 4.19
C SER A 28 -5.58 3.09 4.08
N GLN A 29 -5.92 1.83 4.37
CA GLN A 29 -5.03 0.73 4.08
C GLN A 29 -4.95 0.71 2.55
N ASP A 30 -4.10 1.56 1.97
CA ASP A 30 -3.78 1.63 0.54
C ASP A 30 -2.94 0.42 0.11
N GLU A 31 -2.98 -0.65 0.90
CA GLU A 31 -2.36 -1.92 0.58
C GLU A 31 -3.49 -2.91 0.30
N VAL A 32 -3.93 -2.90 -0.95
CA VAL A 32 -4.62 -4.05 -1.52
C VAL A 32 -3.58 -5.17 -1.57
N ALA A 33 -3.50 -5.96 -0.51
CA ALA A 33 -2.61 -7.11 -0.45
C ALA A 33 -2.99 -8.09 -1.57
N ILE A 34 -2.22 -8.08 -2.67
CA ILE A 34 -2.38 -9.00 -3.78
C ILE A 34 -1.84 -10.36 -3.31
N THR A 35 -2.72 -11.17 -2.73
CA THR A 35 -2.38 -12.55 -2.39
C THR A 35 -2.38 -13.38 -3.67
N ALA A 36 -1.21 -13.56 -4.28
CA ALA A 36 -1.06 -14.49 -5.39
C ALA A 36 -0.95 -15.92 -4.84
N THR A 37 -2.03 -16.70 -4.95
CA THR A 37 -1.95 -18.16 -4.79
C THR A 37 -1.34 -18.76 -6.05
N PHE A 38 -0.11 -19.27 -5.96
CA PHE A 38 0.65 -19.81 -7.09
C PHE A 38 0.26 -21.27 -7.37
N ASP A 39 -0.68 -21.48 -8.30
CA ASP A 39 -1.04 -22.80 -8.85
C ASP A 39 -0.52 -23.05 -10.27
N GLY A 40 0.11 -22.02 -10.88
CA GLY A 40 0.72 -22.02 -12.20
C GLY A 40 -0.24 -21.65 -13.34
N SER A 41 -0.15 -20.50 -14.00
CA SER A 41 0.43 -19.20 -13.64
C SER A 41 -0.41 -18.13 -14.35
N ASN A 42 -1.58 -17.81 -13.81
CA ASN A 42 -2.35 -16.64 -14.23
C ASN A 42 -2.03 -15.48 -13.29
N ILE A 43 -1.39 -14.42 -13.80
CA ILE A 43 -1.12 -13.21 -13.02
C ILE A 43 -2.33 -12.29 -13.19
N LEU A 44 -3.18 -12.22 -12.16
CA LEU A 44 -4.32 -11.30 -12.14
C LEU A 44 -3.90 -9.97 -11.51
N VAL A 45 -3.92 -8.92 -12.31
CA VAL A 45 -3.63 -7.54 -11.86
C VAL A 45 -4.94 -6.77 -11.80
N PHE A 46 -5.24 -6.18 -10.64
CA PHE A 46 -6.43 -5.37 -10.41
C PHE A 46 -6.06 -4.11 -9.61
N GLY A 47 -6.74 -3.00 -9.89
CA GLY A 47 -6.50 -1.71 -9.26
C GLY A 47 -7.58 -0.71 -9.67
N ALA A 48 -7.70 0.38 -8.92
CA ALA A 48 -8.67 1.45 -9.19
C ALA A 48 -7.99 2.81 -9.07
N ILE A 49 -8.43 3.76 -9.89
CA ILE A 49 -7.99 5.16 -9.83
C ILE A 49 -9.07 5.94 -9.09
N GLN A 50 -8.87 6.23 -7.80
CA GLN A 50 -9.76 7.10 -7.02
C GLN A 50 -9.23 8.54 -7.03
N ARG A 51 -10.13 9.51 -7.24
CA ARG A 51 -9.78 10.94 -7.31
C ARG A 51 -10.86 11.79 -6.66
N ASP A 52 -10.40 12.81 -5.94
CA ASP A 52 -11.23 13.90 -5.43
C ASP A 52 -11.17 15.16 -6.33
N ALA A 53 -10.46 15.07 -7.46
CA ALA A 53 -10.21 16.17 -8.39
C ALA A 53 -10.66 15.85 -9.83
N PRO A 54 -11.00 16.86 -10.65
CA PRO A 54 -11.49 16.69 -12.02
C PRO A 54 -10.57 15.85 -12.91
N ILE A 55 -11.16 15.19 -13.92
CA ILE A 55 -10.42 14.38 -14.90
C ILE A 55 -9.46 15.30 -15.70
N PRO A 56 -8.17 14.97 -15.79
CA PRO A 56 -7.21 15.75 -16.55
C PRO A 56 -7.48 15.64 -18.06
N GLU A 57 -7.15 16.67 -18.82
CA GLU A 57 -7.29 16.64 -20.29
C GLU A 57 -6.31 15.66 -20.95
N THR A 58 -5.20 15.34 -20.26
CA THR A 58 -4.23 14.33 -20.69
C THR A 58 -4.68 12.92 -20.30
N PRO A 59 -4.53 11.92 -21.18
CA PRO A 59 -4.76 10.51 -20.82
C PRO A 59 -3.92 10.07 -19.62
N ILE A 60 -4.46 9.12 -18.85
CA ILE A 60 -3.74 8.49 -17.74
C ILE A 60 -3.20 7.15 -18.24
N ASP A 61 -1.88 6.99 -18.18
CA ASP A 61 -1.21 5.75 -18.54
C ASP A 61 -0.85 4.93 -17.29
N VAL A 62 -0.98 3.61 -17.39
CA VAL A 62 -0.62 2.67 -16.33
C VAL A 62 0.38 1.66 -16.88
N ILE A 63 1.55 1.55 -16.25
CA ILE A 63 2.61 0.60 -16.63
C ILE A 63 2.73 -0.45 -15.53
N VAL A 64 2.67 -1.73 -15.92
CA VAL A 64 2.87 -2.87 -15.03
C VAL A 64 4.07 -3.68 -15.53
N THR A 65 5.06 -3.88 -14.67
CA THR A 65 6.25 -4.69 -14.98
C THR A 65 6.30 -5.89 -14.04
N ILE A 66 6.52 -7.07 -14.61
CA ILE A 66 6.69 -8.32 -13.87
C ILE A 66 8.09 -8.83 -14.17
N SER A 67 8.91 -8.96 -13.12
CA SER A 67 10.24 -9.54 -13.23
C SER A 67 10.32 -10.82 -12.40
N GLY A 68 10.71 -11.92 -13.04
CA GLY A 68 11.12 -13.13 -12.34
C GLY A 68 12.50 -12.98 -11.69
N PRO A 69 12.95 -13.98 -10.91
CA PRO A 69 14.31 -14.01 -10.39
C PRO A 69 15.32 -13.88 -11.53
N SER A 70 16.38 -13.09 -11.31
CA SER A 70 17.49 -12.92 -12.26
C SER A 70 18.47 -14.10 -12.25
N GLU A 71 18.12 -15.16 -11.53
CA GLU A 71 18.95 -16.33 -11.32
C GLU A 71 18.46 -17.48 -12.20
N PRO A 72 19.35 -18.40 -12.59
CA PRO A 72 18.95 -19.62 -13.29
C PRO A 72 17.91 -20.39 -12.46
N LEU A 73 16.72 -20.59 -13.04
CA LEU A 73 15.66 -21.36 -12.41
C LEU A 73 15.59 -22.75 -13.05
N ASP A 74 15.73 -23.78 -12.23
CA ASP A 74 15.57 -25.17 -12.64
C ASP A 74 14.08 -25.55 -12.63
N VAL A 75 13.42 -25.54 -13.80
CA VAL A 75 12.00 -25.90 -13.90
C VAL A 75 11.85 -27.36 -14.30
N ARG A 76 11.09 -28.13 -13.51
CA ARG A 76 10.79 -29.54 -13.79
C ARG A 76 9.30 -29.79 -13.84
N ARG A 77 8.84 -30.41 -14.92
CA ARG A 77 7.45 -30.84 -15.07
C ARG A 77 7.24 -32.17 -14.37
N LYS A 78 6.28 -32.22 -13.43
CA LYS A 78 5.83 -33.47 -12.83
C LYS A 78 4.70 -34.08 -13.65
N ALA A 79 4.79 -35.37 -13.93
CA ALA A 79 3.70 -36.15 -14.48
C ALA A 79 3.49 -37.42 -13.65
N LYS A 80 2.25 -37.90 -13.60
CA LYS A 80 1.91 -39.13 -12.88
C LYS A 80 2.26 -40.33 -13.76
N ARG A 81 3.21 -41.16 -13.32
CA ARG A 81 3.63 -42.40 -13.98
C ARG A 81 3.41 -43.56 -13.02
N PHE A 82 2.69 -44.59 -13.45
CA PHE A 82 2.39 -45.78 -12.63
C PHE A 82 1.85 -45.45 -11.23
N GLY A 83 1.01 -44.41 -11.12
CA GLY A 83 0.38 -44.01 -9.85
C GLY A 83 1.21 -43.07 -8.96
N ILE A 84 2.50 -42.89 -9.24
CA ILE A 84 3.40 -41.99 -8.50
C ILE A 84 3.72 -40.71 -9.31
N TRP A 85 4.02 -39.62 -8.63
CA TRP A 85 4.44 -38.37 -9.27
C TRP A 85 5.95 -38.38 -9.52
N VAL A 86 6.36 -38.18 -10.78
CA VAL A 86 7.76 -38.19 -11.18
C VAL A 86 8.05 -36.94 -12.02
N ASN A 87 9.22 -36.33 -11.85
CA ASN A 87 9.70 -35.27 -12.73
C ASN A 87 10.04 -35.90 -14.09
N THR A 88 9.34 -35.53 -15.15
CA THR A 88 9.52 -36.12 -16.49
C THR A 88 10.34 -35.25 -17.43
N ASP A 89 10.20 -33.93 -17.34
CA ASP A 89 10.80 -33.00 -18.28
C ASP A 89 11.51 -31.86 -17.55
N THR A 90 12.62 -31.40 -18.10
CA THR A 90 13.31 -30.16 -17.66
C THR A 90 13.07 -29.12 -18.74
N VAL A 91 12.63 -27.93 -18.34
CA VAL A 91 12.30 -26.81 -19.24
C VAL A 91 13.17 -25.63 -18.88
#